data_AF-A0A8T2MBD9-F1
#
_entry.id   AF-A0A8T2MBD9-F1
#
_cell.length_a   1.000
_cell.length_b   1.000
_cell.length_c   1.000
_cell.angle_alpha   90.00
_cell.angle_beta   90.00
_cell.angle_gamma   90.00
#
_symmetry.space_group_name_H-M   'P 1'
#
loop_
_entity.id
_entity.type
_entity.pdbx_description
1 polymer ?
#
loop_
_entity_poly.entity_id
_entity_poly.type
_entity_poly.pdbx_seq_one_letter_code
_entity_poly.pdbx_strand_id
1 'polypeptide(L)'
;MVLVGKTGTGKSSSGNTILGRNAFKSATSSTSVTGECRKEAGEVAGRKIIIVDTPGLFDTDLSEEELKEELSKCINMTSPGPHAIILTIELGPFTKEDLQTVDKIRAVFGKEADKYTIILFTHGDELTGGMGIDGYVKRRANDELRQVIQQCGKRYHVFDNTKMNDRLQVVDFLDKVEEMVVRNGGECYTNSVYQDVEKRLREKEEELRKHHCTLLLPKKVTRWHYHIYLNK
;
A
#
# COMPACT_ATOMS: atom_id res chain seq x y z
N MET A 1 1.18 0.85 4.57
CA MET A 1 0.62 -0.33 3.88
C MET A 1 0.13 0.07 2.51
N VAL A 2 0.01 -0.89 1.59
CA VAL A 2 -0.53 -0.68 0.24
C VAL A 2 -1.71 -1.61 0.01
N LEU A 3 -2.79 -1.12 -0.61
CA LEU A 3 -3.97 -1.89 -0.96
C LEU A 3 -3.90 -2.29 -2.43
N VAL A 4 -3.94 -3.59 -2.73
CA VAL A 4 -3.83 -4.14 -4.08
C VAL A 4 -4.93 -5.17 -4.34
N GLY A 5 -5.24 -5.42 -5.61
CA GLY A 5 -6.33 -6.30 -6.01
C GLY A 5 -7.09 -5.79 -7.23
N LYS A 6 -8.06 -6.58 -7.69
CA LYS A 6 -8.88 -6.30 -8.87
C LYS A 6 -9.72 -5.03 -8.69
N THR A 7 -10.21 -4.44 -9.77
CA THR A 7 -11.25 -3.41 -9.72
C THR A 7 -12.50 -3.96 -9.02
N GLY A 8 -13.28 -3.11 -8.34
CA GLY A 8 -14.51 -3.51 -7.67
C GLY A 8 -14.34 -4.19 -6.29
N THR A 9 -13.23 -4.88 -6.01
CA THR A 9 -13.03 -5.68 -4.77
C THR A 9 -12.99 -4.89 -3.45
N GLY A 10 -13.27 -3.58 -3.46
CA GLY A 10 -13.43 -2.78 -2.25
C GLY A 10 -12.13 -2.25 -1.63
N LYS A 11 -11.05 -2.06 -2.42
CA LYS A 11 -9.78 -1.44 -1.96
C LYS A 11 -10.02 -0.09 -1.25
N SER A 12 -10.53 0.90 -1.97
CA SER A 12 -10.79 2.25 -1.46
C SER A 12 -11.74 2.25 -0.26
N SER A 13 -12.78 1.41 -0.28
CA SER A 13 -13.71 1.21 0.84
C SER A 13 -13.01 0.63 2.07
N SER A 14 -12.10 -0.33 1.89
CA SER A 14 -11.30 -0.91 2.99
C SER A 14 -10.31 0.11 3.56
N GLY A 15 -9.71 0.96 2.73
CA GLY A 15 -8.90 2.10 3.18
C GLY A 15 -9.71 3.09 4.03
N ASN A 16 -10.95 3.37 3.64
CA ASN A 16 -11.89 4.20 4.42
C ASN A 16 -12.26 3.53 5.75
N THR A 17 -12.57 2.22 5.73
CA THR A 17 -12.82 1.43 6.94
C THR A 17 -11.65 1.48 7.91
N ILE A 18 -10.42 1.26 7.45
CA ILE A 18 -9.22 1.36 8.31
C ILE A 18 -9.10 2.77 8.90
N LEU A 19 -9.16 3.82 8.08
CA LEU A 19 -9.00 5.21 8.54
C LEU A 19 -10.21 5.77 9.34
N GLY A 20 -11.37 5.10 9.30
CA GLY A 20 -12.60 5.57 9.95
C GLY A 20 -13.19 6.84 9.31
N ARG A 21 -12.83 7.15 8.06
CA ARG A 21 -13.28 8.33 7.31
C ARG A 21 -13.27 8.07 5.81
N ASN A 22 -14.05 8.84 5.06
CA ASN A 22 -14.03 8.85 3.59
C ASN A 22 -12.78 9.56 3.07
N ALA A 23 -11.64 8.87 3.09
CA ALA A 23 -10.34 9.36 2.60
C ALA A 23 -10.15 9.11 1.10
N PHE A 24 -10.60 7.94 0.63
CA PHE A 24 -10.56 7.50 -0.76
C PHE A 24 -11.95 7.59 -1.39
N LYS A 25 -12.01 7.93 -2.67
CA LYS A 25 -13.26 7.91 -3.43
C LYS A 25 -13.65 6.46 -3.70
N SER A 26 -14.73 6.00 -3.06
CA SER A 26 -15.37 4.72 -3.37
C SER A 26 -16.73 5.01 -4.02
N ALA A 27 -17.00 4.37 -5.15
CA ALA A 27 -18.33 4.37 -5.76
C ALA A 27 -18.82 2.93 -5.87
N THR A 28 -20.14 2.77 -5.82
CA THR A 28 -20.85 1.50 -6.04
C THR A 28 -21.13 1.23 -7.53
N SER A 29 -20.72 2.13 -8.43
CA SER A 29 -20.89 1.99 -9.88
C SER A 29 -19.75 1.20 -10.52
N SER A 30 -20.07 0.47 -11.60
CA SER A 30 -19.17 -0.37 -12.40
C SER A 30 -18.14 0.40 -13.24
N THR A 31 -17.71 1.58 -12.80
CA THR A 31 -16.71 2.43 -13.43
C THR A 31 -15.59 2.68 -12.42
N SER A 32 -14.34 2.40 -12.81
CA SER A 32 -13.19 2.60 -11.93
C SER A 32 -13.04 4.09 -11.60
N VAL A 33 -13.25 4.45 -10.33
CA VAL A 33 -13.12 5.84 -9.85
C VAL A 33 -11.68 6.19 -9.44
N THR A 34 -10.83 5.17 -9.29
CA THR A 34 -9.43 5.29 -8.85
C THR A 34 -8.49 5.07 -10.03
N GLY A 35 -8.45 6.04 -10.95
CA GLY A 35 -7.50 6.04 -12.07
C GLY A 35 -6.05 6.41 -11.71
N GLU A 36 -5.78 6.77 -10.45
CA GLU A 36 -4.45 7.15 -9.95
C GLU A 36 -4.23 6.64 -8.52
N CYS A 37 -2.99 6.27 -8.19
CA CYS A 37 -2.58 5.95 -6.81
C CYS A 37 -2.84 7.12 -5.84
N ARG A 38 -3.39 6.83 -4.66
CA ARG A 38 -3.69 7.83 -3.61
C ARG A 38 -3.03 7.45 -2.30
N LYS A 39 -2.38 8.42 -1.64
CA LYS A 39 -1.70 8.24 -0.35
C LYS A 39 -2.39 9.06 0.73
N GLU A 40 -2.93 8.38 1.73
CA GLU A 40 -3.60 9.00 2.88
C GLU A 40 -2.94 8.54 4.19
N ALA A 41 -3.03 9.39 5.22
CA ALA A 41 -2.49 9.10 6.54
C ALA A 41 -3.55 9.34 7.64
N GLY A 42 -3.32 8.73 8.80
CA GLY A 42 -4.15 8.93 9.98
C GLY A 42 -3.55 8.24 11.21
N GLU A 43 -4.15 8.50 12.37
CA GLU A 43 -3.90 7.74 13.59
C GLU A 43 -5.15 6.93 13.93
N VAL A 44 -4.99 5.62 14.13
CA VAL A 44 -6.09 4.68 14.40
C VAL A 44 -5.68 3.78 15.55
N ALA A 45 -6.46 3.76 16.64
CA ALA A 45 -6.13 3.00 17.84
C ALA A 45 -4.69 3.25 18.36
N GLY A 46 -4.24 4.52 18.33
CA GLY A 46 -2.89 4.94 18.73
C GLY A 46 -1.77 4.64 17.72
N ARG A 47 -2.09 4.04 16.56
CA ARG A 47 -1.13 3.64 15.53
C ARG A 47 -1.11 4.65 14.39
N LYS A 48 0.07 5.14 14.04
CA LYS A 48 0.28 6.01 12.87
C LYS A 48 0.30 5.16 11.60
N ILE A 49 -0.70 5.36 10.74
CA ILE A 49 -0.90 4.55 9.53
C ILE A 49 -0.78 5.45 8.31
N ILE A 50 -0.08 4.92 7.30
CA ILE A 50 -0.07 5.43 5.93
C ILE A 50 -0.67 4.32 5.06
N ILE A 51 -1.68 4.66 4.27
CA ILE A 51 -2.32 3.77 3.30
C ILE A 51 -2.10 4.34 1.91
N VAL A 52 -1.62 3.51 0.99
CA VAL A 52 -1.62 3.79 -0.44
C VAL A 52 -2.69 2.90 -1.09
N ASP A 53 -3.72 3.53 -1.65
CA ASP A 53 -4.74 2.88 -2.47
C ASP A 53 -4.29 2.91 -3.94
N THR A 54 -4.30 1.77 -4.63
CA THR A 54 -3.89 1.68 -6.04
C THR A 54 -5.10 1.58 -6.97
N PRO A 55 -4.94 1.93 -8.25
CA PRO A 55 -5.86 1.50 -9.30
C PRO A 55 -6.03 -0.03 -9.33
N GLY A 56 -7.04 -0.50 -10.07
CA GLY A 56 -7.23 -1.93 -10.29
C GLY A 56 -6.16 -2.48 -11.23
N LEU A 57 -5.47 -3.55 -10.81
CA LEU A 57 -4.47 -4.24 -11.65
C LEU A 57 -5.10 -5.02 -12.83
N PHE A 58 -6.43 -5.00 -12.88
CA PHE A 58 -7.31 -5.57 -13.90
C PHE A 58 -8.38 -4.57 -14.35
N ASP A 59 -8.10 -3.26 -14.24
CA ASP A 59 -8.85 -2.30 -15.05
C ASP A 59 -8.57 -2.62 -16.53
N THR A 60 -9.61 -3.04 -17.24
CA THR A 60 -9.57 -3.31 -18.70
C THR A 60 -9.26 -2.07 -19.53
N ASP A 61 -9.32 -0.91 -18.89
CA ASP A 61 -9.18 0.40 -19.50
C ASP A 61 -7.73 0.92 -19.44
N LEU A 62 -6.83 0.25 -18.71
CA LEU A 62 -5.41 0.62 -18.59
C LEU A 62 -4.53 -0.20 -19.54
N SER A 63 -3.71 0.50 -20.32
CA SER A 63 -2.60 -0.08 -21.10
C SER A 63 -1.49 -0.64 -20.19
N GLU A 64 -0.58 -1.44 -20.76
CA GLU A 64 0.59 -1.89 -20.00
C GLU A 64 1.48 -0.72 -19.56
N GLU A 65 1.54 0.35 -20.35
CA GLU A 65 2.31 1.56 -20.09
C GLU A 65 1.74 2.31 -18.88
N GLU A 66 0.43 2.53 -18.85
CA GLU A 66 -0.27 3.17 -17.72
C GLU A 66 -0.15 2.31 -16.45
N LEU A 67 -0.27 0.97 -16.59
CA LEU A 67 -0.03 0.06 -15.47
C LEU A 67 1.41 0.19 -14.93
N LYS A 68 2.43 0.25 -15.81
CA LYS A 68 3.84 0.47 -15.41
C LYS A 68 4.04 1.84 -14.73
N GLU A 69 3.34 2.89 -15.19
CA GLU A 69 3.39 4.22 -14.58
C GLU A 69 2.75 4.24 -13.19
N GLU A 70 1.55 3.68 -13.02
CA GLU A 70 0.87 3.60 -11.73
C GLU A 70 1.61 2.73 -10.72
N LEU A 71 2.21 1.62 -11.17
CA LEU A 71 3.12 0.82 -10.33
C LEU A 71 4.35 1.64 -9.91
N SER A 72 4.90 2.46 -10.80
CA SER A 72 6.02 3.37 -10.47
C SER A 72 5.61 4.45 -9.46
N LYS A 73 4.40 5.03 -9.60
CA LYS A 73 3.83 5.97 -8.61
C LYS A 73 3.63 5.29 -7.26
N CYS A 74 3.06 4.08 -7.24
CA CYS A 74 2.88 3.27 -6.04
C CYS A 74 4.21 3.02 -5.30
N ILE A 75 5.25 2.58 -6.01
CA ILE A 75 6.58 2.33 -5.42
C ILE A 75 7.17 3.62 -4.81
N ASN A 76 7.11 4.74 -5.54
CA ASN A 76 7.56 6.04 -5.01
C ASN A 76 6.75 6.48 -3.76
N MET A 77 5.43 6.28 -3.76
CA MET A 77 4.57 6.63 -2.62
C MET A 77 4.80 5.75 -1.38
N THR A 78 5.29 4.52 -1.56
CA THR A 78 5.49 3.53 -0.50
C THR A 78 6.94 3.33 -0.08
N SER A 79 7.90 3.97 -0.76
CA SER A 79 9.33 3.98 -0.41
C SER A 79 9.57 4.37 1.08
N PRO A 80 10.49 3.72 1.81
CA PRO A 80 11.44 2.68 1.38
C PRO A 80 10.79 1.32 1.07
N GLY A 81 9.55 1.10 1.52
CA GLY A 81 8.82 -0.13 1.33
C GLY A 81 7.50 -0.18 2.11
N PRO A 82 6.46 -0.89 1.63
CA PRO A 82 5.28 -1.16 2.42
C PRO A 82 5.58 -2.15 3.56
N HIS A 83 5.28 -1.78 4.81
CA HIS A 83 5.25 -2.72 5.94
C HIS A 83 4.23 -3.86 5.76
N ALA A 84 3.18 -3.62 4.97
CA ALA A 84 2.17 -4.63 4.64
C ALA A 84 1.57 -4.36 3.26
N ILE A 85 1.36 -5.44 2.51
CA ILE A 85 0.65 -5.50 1.23
C ILE A 85 -0.71 -6.15 1.53
N ILE A 86 -1.80 -5.45 1.22
CA ILE A 86 -3.16 -5.91 1.55
C ILE A 86 -3.83 -6.31 0.25
N LEU A 87 -3.92 -7.63 0.02
CA LEU A 87 -4.53 -8.22 -1.16
C LEU A 87 -6.05 -8.32 -0.93
N THR A 88 -6.81 -7.43 -1.55
CA THR A 88 -8.28 -7.45 -1.48
C THR A 88 -8.88 -8.51 -2.40
N ILE A 89 -9.75 -9.33 -1.84
CA ILE A 89 -10.53 -10.36 -2.56
C ILE A 89 -11.98 -10.21 -2.12
N GLU A 90 -12.91 -10.21 -3.07
CA GLU A 90 -14.34 -10.20 -2.79
C GLU A 90 -14.81 -11.56 -2.27
N LEU A 91 -15.70 -11.60 -1.28
CA LEU A 91 -16.31 -12.85 -0.85
C LEU A 91 -17.20 -13.41 -1.97
N GLY A 92 -16.95 -14.66 -2.37
CA GLY A 92 -17.66 -15.26 -3.50
C GLY A 92 -16.81 -16.31 -4.23
N PRO A 93 -17.16 -16.65 -5.48
CA PRO A 93 -16.34 -17.54 -6.29
C PRO A 93 -15.00 -16.88 -6.65
N PHE A 94 -13.88 -17.48 -6.22
CA PHE A 94 -12.55 -17.02 -6.65
C PHE A 94 -12.29 -17.44 -8.10
N THR A 95 -12.15 -16.47 -8.99
CA THR A 95 -12.11 -16.67 -10.44
C THR A 95 -10.68 -16.74 -10.98
N LYS A 96 -10.54 -17.12 -12.27
CA LYS A 96 -9.26 -17.07 -12.98
C LYS A 96 -8.67 -15.66 -13.05
N GLU A 97 -9.52 -14.64 -13.13
CA GLU A 97 -9.12 -13.23 -13.16
C GLU A 97 -8.52 -12.79 -11.81
N ASP A 98 -9.09 -13.28 -10.70
CA ASP A 98 -8.55 -13.02 -9.37
C ASP A 98 -7.19 -13.71 -9.19
N LEU A 99 -7.02 -14.94 -9.69
CA LEU A 99 -5.71 -15.61 -9.71
C LEU A 99 -4.68 -14.83 -10.55
N GLN A 100 -5.04 -14.41 -11.76
CA GLN A 100 -4.15 -13.60 -12.60
C GLN A 100 -3.81 -12.25 -11.94
N THR A 101 -4.72 -11.68 -11.12
CA THR A 101 -4.44 -10.48 -10.32
C THR A 101 -3.32 -10.76 -9.31
N VAL A 102 -3.37 -11.90 -8.60
CA VAL A 102 -2.29 -12.31 -7.68
C VAL A 102 -0.97 -12.51 -8.42
N ASP A 103 -1.00 -13.11 -9.61
CA ASP A 103 0.20 -13.31 -10.42
C ASP A 103 0.81 -11.99 -10.93
N LYS A 104 -0.02 -11.01 -11.35
CA LYS A 104 0.46 -9.65 -11.66
C LYS A 104 1.12 -8.98 -10.45
N ILE A 105 0.51 -9.08 -9.26
CA ILE A 105 1.11 -8.55 -8.01
C ILE A 105 2.49 -9.19 -7.77
N ARG A 106 2.60 -10.51 -7.93
CA ARG A 106 3.87 -11.23 -7.76
C ARG A 106 4.90 -10.96 -8.85
N ALA A 107 4.48 -10.58 -10.06
CA ALA A 107 5.40 -10.11 -11.09
C ALA A 107 6.05 -8.77 -10.71
N VAL A 108 5.31 -7.89 -10.02
CA VAL A 108 5.79 -6.58 -9.55
C VAL A 108 6.62 -6.69 -8.27
N PHE A 109 6.06 -7.30 -7.22
CA PHE A 109 6.68 -7.37 -5.90
C PHE A 109 7.49 -8.66 -5.68
N GLY A 110 7.64 -9.52 -6.70
CA GLY A 110 8.29 -10.81 -6.54
C GLY A 110 7.55 -11.75 -5.58
N LYS A 111 8.12 -12.94 -5.36
CA LYS A 111 7.55 -13.95 -4.45
C LYS A 111 7.78 -13.62 -2.97
N GLU A 112 8.85 -12.89 -2.64
CA GLU A 112 9.16 -12.51 -1.26
C GLU A 112 8.11 -11.57 -0.65
N ALA A 113 7.36 -10.84 -1.48
CA ALA A 113 6.20 -10.07 -1.04
C ALA A 113 5.14 -10.91 -0.33
N ASP A 114 4.98 -12.20 -0.65
CA ASP A 114 4.01 -13.08 0.01
C ASP A 114 4.18 -13.05 1.55
N LYS A 115 5.42 -12.89 2.06
CA LYS A 115 5.75 -12.77 3.50
C LYS A 115 5.16 -11.52 4.15
N TYR A 116 4.94 -10.46 3.37
CA TYR A 116 4.38 -9.16 3.77
C TYR A 116 2.93 -8.99 3.32
N THR A 117 2.33 -10.02 2.72
CA THR A 117 0.93 -10.00 2.26
C THR A 117 -0.03 -10.52 3.32
N ILE A 118 -1.15 -9.81 3.50
CA ILE A 118 -2.38 -10.28 4.16
C ILE A 118 -3.51 -10.24 3.15
N ILE A 119 -4.30 -11.30 3.09
CA ILE A 119 -5.52 -11.34 2.26
C ILE A 119 -6.67 -10.71 3.04
N LEU A 120 -7.28 -9.69 2.46
CA LEU A 120 -8.44 -9.01 3.02
C LEU A 120 -9.68 -9.37 2.20
N PHE A 121 -10.54 -10.20 2.80
CA PHE A 121 -11.85 -10.49 2.25
C PHE A 121 -12.78 -9.29 2.45
N THR A 122 -13.46 -8.84 1.40
CA THR A 122 -14.46 -7.76 1.45
C THR A 122 -15.88 -8.32 1.27
N HIS A 123 -16.90 -7.49 1.49
CA HIS A 123 -18.31 -7.89 1.55
C HIS A 123 -18.59 -8.89 2.70
N GLY A 124 -17.98 -8.64 3.86
CA GLY A 124 -18.13 -9.46 5.08
C GLY A 124 -19.57 -9.62 5.59
N ASP A 125 -20.47 -8.73 5.18
CA ASP A 125 -21.91 -8.80 5.37
C ASP A 125 -22.56 -10.02 4.67
N GLU A 126 -21.95 -10.57 3.61
CA GLU A 126 -22.41 -11.79 2.94
C GLU A 126 -22.11 -13.09 3.73
N LEU A 127 -21.33 -13.02 4.81
CA LEU A 127 -21.08 -14.14 5.73
C LEU A 127 -22.30 -14.47 6.61
N THR A 128 -23.33 -15.00 5.96
CA THR A 128 -24.61 -15.37 6.56
C THR A 128 -24.55 -16.68 7.37
N GLY A 129 -25.56 -16.90 8.22
CA GLY A 129 -25.75 -18.16 8.94
C GLY A 129 -24.71 -18.46 10.03
N GLY A 130 -24.08 -17.42 10.61
CA GLY A 130 -23.05 -17.57 11.65
C GLY A 130 -21.72 -18.13 11.14
N MET A 131 -21.48 -18.10 9.81
CA MET A 131 -20.23 -18.57 9.23
C MET A 131 -19.13 -17.52 9.33
N GLY A 132 -18.23 -17.66 10.31
CA GLY A 132 -16.98 -16.89 10.33
C GLY A 132 -16.09 -17.18 9.11
N ILE A 133 -15.14 -16.28 8.83
CA ILE A 133 -14.27 -16.34 7.64
C ILE A 133 -13.46 -17.65 7.54
N ASP A 134 -12.98 -18.20 8.65
CA ASP A 134 -12.29 -19.49 8.69
C ASP A 134 -13.20 -20.64 8.18
N GLY A 135 -14.50 -20.55 8.47
CA GLY A 135 -15.52 -21.47 8.00
C GLY A 135 -15.79 -21.34 6.50
N TYR A 136 -15.69 -20.13 5.95
CA TYR A 136 -15.71 -19.89 4.51
C TYR A 136 -14.45 -20.44 3.84
N VAL A 137 -13.25 -20.11 4.33
CA VAL A 137 -11.96 -20.60 3.78
C VAL A 137 -11.90 -22.14 3.80
N LYS A 138 -12.38 -22.76 4.87
CA LYS A 138 -12.41 -24.24 4.96
C LYS A 138 -13.39 -24.87 3.97
N ARG A 139 -14.61 -24.34 3.84
CA ARG A 139 -15.73 -25.02 3.15
C ARG A 139 -16.06 -24.52 1.75
N ARG A 140 -15.70 -23.28 1.40
CA ARG A 140 -16.13 -22.59 0.16
C ARG A 140 -14.99 -22.12 -0.73
N ALA A 141 -13.79 -21.87 -0.19
CA ALA A 141 -12.63 -21.56 -1.03
C ALA A 141 -12.27 -22.77 -1.93
N ASN A 142 -12.02 -22.49 -3.22
CA ASN A 142 -11.44 -23.45 -4.16
C ASN A 142 -9.94 -23.64 -3.88
N ASP A 143 -9.32 -24.58 -4.59
CA ASP A 143 -7.93 -24.97 -4.34
C ASP A 143 -6.94 -23.88 -4.76
N GLU A 144 -7.27 -23.07 -5.76
CA GLU A 144 -6.53 -21.88 -6.16
C GLU A 144 -6.50 -20.84 -5.03
N LEU A 145 -7.65 -20.47 -4.46
CA LEU A 145 -7.71 -19.54 -3.33
C LEU A 145 -7.00 -20.10 -2.09
N ARG A 146 -7.16 -21.40 -1.80
CA ARG A 146 -6.43 -22.07 -0.71
C ARG A 146 -4.92 -22.03 -0.92
N GLN A 147 -4.44 -22.18 -2.15
CA GLN A 147 -3.02 -22.07 -2.49
C GLN A 147 -2.50 -20.66 -2.25
N VAL A 148 -3.23 -19.62 -2.68
CA VAL A 148 -2.87 -18.21 -2.42
C VAL A 148 -2.82 -17.93 -0.92
N ILE A 149 -3.84 -18.36 -0.15
CA ILE A 149 -3.85 -18.25 1.32
C ILE A 149 -2.66 -18.96 1.95
N GLN A 150 -2.29 -20.14 1.47
CA GLN A 150 -1.16 -20.92 1.99
C GLN A 150 0.19 -20.25 1.68
N GLN A 151 0.34 -19.62 0.50
CA GLN A 151 1.52 -18.84 0.11
C GLN A 151 1.66 -17.58 0.97
N CYS A 152 0.56 -16.85 1.21
CA CYS A 152 0.49 -15.77 2.20
C CYS A 152 0.48 -16.26 3.66
N GLY A 153 1.06 -17.45 3.93
CA GLY A 153 1.27 -18.00 5.28
C GLY A 153 0.01 -18.06 6.16
N LYS A 154 -1.16 -18.31 5.55
CA LYS A 154 -2.49 -18.34 6.18
C LYS A 154 -2.92 -17.01 6.82
N ARG A 155 -2.35 -15.88 6.41
CA ARG A 155 -2.76 -14.53 6.86
C ARG A 155 -3.97 -14.05 6.08
N TYR A 156 -5.13 -14.05 6.73
CA TYR A 156 -6.33 -13.42 6.20
C TYR A 156 -7.18 -12.73 7.27
N HIS A 157 -7.99 -11.78 6.82
CA HIS A 157 -8.97 -11.04 7.60
C HIS A 157 -10.22 -10.80 6.73
N VAL A 158 -11.36 -10.41 7.31
CA VAL A 158 -12.58 -10.04 6.57
C VAL A 158 -13.09 -8.68 7.05
N PHE A 159 -13.46 -7.80 6.13
CA PHE A 159 -14.16 -6.55 6.45
C PHE A 159 -15.59 -6.54 5.95
N ASP A 160 -16.47 -6.09 6.83
CA ASP A 160 -17.75 -5.50 6.46
C ASP A 160 -17.55 -3.98 6.33
N ASN A 161 -17.32 -3.54 5.09
CA ASN A 161 -17.10 -2.14 4.76
C ASN A 161 -18.38 -1.29 4.89
N THR A 162 -19.57 -1.89 5.05
CA THR A 162 -20.80 -1.15 5.38
C THR A 162 -20.77 -0.67 6.83
N LYS A 163 -20.02 -1.36 7.70
CA LYS A 163 -19.86 -1.06 9.13
C LYS A 163 -18.54 -0.34 9.45
N MET A 164 -18.22 0.76 8.77
CA MET A 164 -17.02 1.58 9.05
C MET A 164 -16.88 2.03 10.53
N ASN A 165 -18.01 2.14 11.25
CA ASN A 165 -18.03 2.46 12.68
C ASN A 165 -17.72 1.27 13.60
N ASP A 166 -17.80 0.02 13.12
CA ASP A 166 -17.25 -1.12 13.83
C ASP A 166 -15.72 -1.02 13.79
N ARG A 167 -15.14 -0.64 14.93
CA ARG A 167 -13.69 -0.48 15.07
C ARG A 167 -12.99 -1.77 15.49
N LEU A 168 -13.73 -2.81 15.90
CA LEU A 168 -13.14 -4.08 16.34
C LEU A 168 -12.51 -4.81 15.16
N GLN A 169 -13.19 -4.90 14.01
CA GLN A 169 -12.61 -5.46 12.78
C GLN A 169 -11.28 -4.76 12.42
N VAL A 170 -11.19 -3.44 12.61
CA VAL A 170 -9.98 -2.67 12.30
C VAL A 170 -8.86 -2.93 13.31
N VAL A 171 -9.16 -3.03 14.61
CA VAL A 171 -8.16 -3.38 15.63
C VAL A 171 -7.63 -4.80 15.38
N ASP A 172 -8.50 -5.79 15.23
CA ASP A 172 -8.14 -7.19 14.93
C ASP A 172 -7.35 -7.33 13.62
N PHE A 173 -7.60 -6.47 12.63
CA PHE A 173 -6.81 -6.40 11.40
C PHE A 173 -5.42 -5.79 11.62
N LEU A 174 -5.32 -4.69 12.37
CA LEU A 174 -4.05 -4.03 12.65
C LEU A 174 -3.15 -4.88 13.55
N ASP A 175 -3.71 -5.62 14.49
CA ASP A 175 -2.97 -6.58 15.32
C ASP A 175 -2.33 -7.67 14.43
N LYS A 176 -3.08 -8.22 13.46
CA LYS A 176 -2.53 -9.17 12.44
C LYS A 176 -1.44 -8.54 11.55
N VAL A 177 -1.55 -7.25 11.23
CA VAL A 177 -0.50 -6.50 10.51
C VAL A 177 0.75 -6.38 11.36
N GLU A 178 0.63 -5.99 12.63
CA GLU A 178 1.77 -5.85 13.55
C GLU A 178 2.46 -7.20 13.81
N GLU A 179 1.71 -8.27 14.05
CA GLU A 179 2.27 -9.63 14.15
C GLU A 179 3.08 -10.03 12.92
N MET A 180 2.61 -9.68 11.71
CA MET A 180 3.32 -9.97 10.46
C MET A 180 4.60 -9.14 10.34
N VAL A 181 4.54 -7.84 10.66
CA VAL A 181 5.72 -6.95 10.65
C VAL A 181 6.77 -7.44 11.65
N VAL A 182 6.38 -7.77 12.88
CA VAL A 182 7.28 -8.35 13.90
C VAL A 182 7.88 -9.67 13.42
N ARG A 183 7.10 -10.55 12.80
CA ARG A 183 7.60 -11.81 12.21
C ARG A 183 8.60 -11.61 11.06
N ASN A 184 8.51 -10.47 10.37
CA ASN A 184 9.46 -10.05 9.34
C ASN A 184 10.61 -9.18 9.91
N GLY A 185 10.81 -9.16 11.24
CA GLY A 185 11.92 -8.48 11.90
C GLY A 185 11.69 -7.00 12.21
N GLY A 186 10.47 -6.48 12.02
CA GLY A 186 10.16 -5.05 12.15
C GLY A 186 10.40 -4.25 10.86
N GLU A 187 10.99 -4.87 9.85
CA GLU A 187 11.36 -4.22 8.58
C GLU A 187 10.16 -4.07 7.62
N CYS A 188 10.34 -3.21 6.62
CA CYS A 188 9.41 -3.08 5.50
C CYS A 188 9.79 -4.02 4.34
N TYR A 189 8.82 -4.36 3.49
CA TYR A 189 9.12 -5.10 2.25
C TYR A 189 9.99 -4.26 1.30
N THR A 190 11.07 -4.83 0.77
CA THR A 190 11.91 -4.19 -0.25
C THR A 190 12.34 -5.17 -1.35
N ASN A 191 12.63 -4.65 -2.54
CA ASN A 191 13.35 -5.33 -3.62
C ASN A 191 14.34 -4.37 -4.30
N SER A 192 14.95 -4.79 -5.41
CA SER A 192 15.86 -3.95 -6.20
C SER A 192 15.22 -2.63 -6.67
N VAL A 193 13.94 -2.64 -7.05
CA VAL A 193 13.23 -1.42 -7.51
C VAL A 193 13.05 -0.42 -6.36
N TYR A 194 12.68 -0.89 -5.17
CA TYR A 194 12.64 -0.04 -3.97
C TYR A 194 14.03 0.50 -3.59
N GLN A 195 15.08 -0.34 -3.68
CA GLN A 195 16.47 0.05 -3.39
C GLN A 195 16.98 1.12 -4.37
N ASP A 196 16.67 0.99 -5.67
CA ASP A 196 17.01 2.00 -6.68
C ASP A 196 16.27 3.32 -6.46
N VAL A 197 15.00 3.27 -6.03
CA VAL A 197 14.21 4.47 -5.70
C VAL A 197 14.78 5.15 -4.44
N GLU A 198 15.04 4.41 -3.37
CA GLU A 198 15.72 4.89 -2.16
C GLU A 198 17.04 5.60 -2.49
N LYS A 199 17.90 4.94 -3.29
CA LYS A 199 19.19 5.52 -3.70
C LYS A 199 19.02 6.86 -4.42
N ARG A 200 18.11 6.93 -5.42
CA ARG A 200 17.83 8.17 -6.17
C ARG A 200 17.22 9.27 -5.31
N LEU A 201 16.42 8.93 -4.30
CA LEU A 201 15.86 9.89 -3.35
C LEU A 201 16.97 10.48 -2.47
N ARG A 202 17.86 9.65 -1.92
CA ARG A 202 19.02 10.09 -1.12
C ARG A 202 19.97 10.98 -1.91
N GLU A 203 20.30 10.59 -3.15
CA GLU A 203 21.15 11.39 -4.05
C GLU A 203 20.57 12.80 -4.26
N LYS A 204 19.26 12.91 -4.56
CA LYS A 204 18.57 14.19 -4.69
C LYS A 204 18.50 14.99 -3.40
N GLU A 205 18.29 14.34 -2.24
CA GLU A 205 18.28 15.02 -0.94
C GLU A 205 19.66 15.62 -0.63
N GLU A 206 20.74 14.88 -0.91
CA GLU A 206 22.10 15.39 -0.79
C GLU A 206 22.39 16.56 -1.74
N GLU A 207 21.95 16.50 -3.00
CA GLU A 207 22.09 17.59 -3.96
C GLU A 207 21.36 18.86 -3.48
N LEU A 208 20.10 18.72 -3.06
CA LEU A 208 19.32 19.82 -2.50
C LEU A 208 19.97 20.40 -1.23
N ARG A 209 20.49 19.54 -0.34
CA ARG A 209 21.19 19.96 0.87
C ARG A 209 22.50 20.69 0.56
N LYS A 210 23.29 20.22 -0.41
CA LYS A 210 24.52 20.89 -0.89
C LYS A 210 24.18 22.23 -1.53
N HIS A 211 23.14 22.30 -2.36
CA HIS A 211 22.68 23.54 -2.98
C HIS A 211 22.20 24.56 -1.94
N HIS A 212 21.36 24.14 -0.99
CA HIS A 212 20.84 25.01 0.07
C HIS A 212 21.95 25.50 1.01
N CYS A 213 22.91 24.64 1.38
CA CYS A 213 24.10 25.03 2.14
C CYS A 213 24.93 26.09 1.37
N THR A 214 25.11 25.91 0.06
CA THR A 214 25.85 26.86 -0.79
C THR A 214 25.15 28.22 -0.90
N LEU A 215 23.80 28.24 -0.88
CA LEU A 215 23.01 29.48 -0.88
C LEU A 215 22.98 30.19 0.48
N LEU A 216 23.10 29.45 1.58
CA LEU A 216 23.10 29.98 2.95
C LEU A 216 24.49 30.41 3.45
N LEU A 217 25.57 30.04 2.76
CA LEU A 217 26.89 30.64 3.00
C LEU A 217 26.83 32.17 2.77
N PRO A 218 27.19 33.01 3.77
CA PRO A 218 27.03 34.44 3.62
C PRO A 218 27.92 35.00 2.49
N LYS A 219 27.31 35.60 1.47
CA LYS A 219 27.97 36.27 0.34
C LYS A 219 28.74 37.56 0.72
N LYS A 220 29.32 37.63 1.93
CA LYS A 220 29.96 38.84 2.50
C LYS A 220 31.19 38.56 3.38
N VAL A 221 32.21 37.84 2.87
CA VAL A 221 33.60 37.95 3.42
C VAL A 221 34.69 37.92 2.33
N THR A 222 34.54 38.64 1.21
CA THR A 222 35.61 38.74 0.17
C THR A 222 35.81 40.12 -0.45
N ARG A 223 35.22 41.21 0.09
CA ARG A 223 35.39 42.57 -0.50
C ARG A 223 35.63 43.73 0.48
N TRP A 224 36.29 43.47 1.63
CA TRP A 224 36.63 44.52 2.60
C TRP A 224 38.05 44.46 3.20
N HIS A 225 39.00 43.79 2.54
CA HIS A 225 40.42 43.79 2.96
C HIS A 225 41.41 44.46 1.99
N TYR A 226 40.95 45.00 0.85
CA TYR A 226 41.82 45.61 -0.18
C TYR A 226 41.73 47.15 -0.29
N HIS A 227 41.13 47.84 0.69
CA HIS A 227 40.97 49.31 0.66
C HIS A 227 41.41 50.06 1.94
N ILE A 228 41.94 49.36 2.96
CA ILE A 228 42.43 50.00 4.19
C ILE A 228 43.96 50.26 4.16
N TYR A 229 44.68 49.71 3.17
CA TYR A 229 46.15 49.88 3.03
C TYR A 229 46.61 50.81 1.90
N LEU A 230 45.71 51.60 1.30
CA LEU A 230 46.06 52.47 0.15
C LEU A 230 45.61 53.93 0.25
N ASN A 231 45.10 54.41 1.39
CA ASN A 231 44.91 55.84 1.62
C ASN A 231 44.97 56.22 3.11
N LYS A 232 46.08 56.89 3.48
CA LYS A 232 46.45 57.49 4.78
C LYS A 232 46.94 56.53 5.86
#